data_AF-I3JQQ6-F1
#
_entry.id   AF-I3JQQ6-F1
#
_cell.length_a   1.000
_cell.length_b   1.000
_cell.length_c   1.000
_cell.angle_alpha   90.00
_cell.angle_beta   90.00
_cell.angle_gamma   90.00
#
_symmetry.space_group_name_H-M   'P 1'
#
loop_
_entity.id
_entity.type
_entity.pdbx_description
1 polymer ?
#
loop_
_entity_poly.entity_id
_entity_poly.type
_entity_poly.pdbx_seq_one_letter_code
_entity_poly.pdbx_strand_id
1 'polypeptide(L)'
;YAAVFIVPVLSCRPKEYKTNDGWCCPTCNEGRVVQRDCTAFSGTQCHSCDLGTFMNQTNSLYNCFPCTSCDTGHGLFVKQNCTATTDTVCDVLNGYHCKDLIDNNRCSLAEKHSQCAAGQRIKEPGTSRSDTVCEDCEPGFFSKDGVNCTAWTICSERQIIVEEGSSTSDVVCGPRHRYGLISSVVLLLIIVICLVIAGFVKACKYHLTSVKSAHSAQHLQSLTC
;
A
#
# COMPACT_ATOMS: atom_id res chain seq x y z
N TYR A 1 28.33 19.11 79.48
CA TYR A 1 27.47 19.73 78.46
C TYR A 1 27.80 19.13 77.11
N ALA A 2 27.03 18.14 76.66
CA ALA A 2 27.18 17.59 75.33
C ALA A 2 26.43 18.52 74.36
N ALA A 3 27.17 19.15 73.45
CA ALA A 3 26.57 19.91 72.36
C ALA A 3 25.89 18.91 71.41
N VAL A 4 24.56 18.91 71.41
CA VAL A 4 23.78 18.20 70.39
C VAL A 4 23.93 19.01 69.11
N PHE A 5 24.79 18.55 68.21
CA PHE A 5 24.86 19.05 66.86
C PHE A 5 23.54 18.69 66.16
N ILE A 6 22.61 19.64 66.09
CA ILE A 6 21.46 19.54 65.20
C ILE A 6 22.02 19.69 63.79
N VAL A 7 22.26 18.56 63.13
CA VAL A 7 22.55 18.55 61.69
C VAL A 7 21.36 19.23 61.01
N PRO A 8 21.55 20.33 60.27
CA PRO A 8 20.46 20.87 59.49
C PRO A 8 20.14 19.79 58.46
N VAL A 9 18.93 19.21 58.54
CA VAL A 9 18.48 18.22 57.58
C VAL A 9 18.31 18.98 56.26
N LEU A 10 19.38 19.04 55.47
CA LEU A 10 19.50 19.90 54.28
C LEU A 10 18.57 19.43 53.13
N SER A 11 17.99 18.23 53.28
CA SER A 11 17.22 17.52 52.27
C SER A 11 15.94 16.95 52.88
N CYS A 12 14.81 17.08 52.18
CA CYS A 12 13.54 16.52 52.62
C CYS A 12 13.57 14.98 52.66
N ARG A 13 12.65 14.38 53.42
CA ARG A 13 12.55 12.91 53.51
C ARG A 13 12.07 12.31 52.18
N PRO A 14 12.24 11.00 51.95
CA PRO A 14 11.62 10.33 50.81
C PRO A 14 10.10 10.58 50.80
N LYS A 15 9.54 10.91 49.61
CA LYS A 15 8.13 11.34 49.41
C LYS A 15 7.80 12.73 49.97
N GLU A 16 8.80 13.57 50.18
CA GLU A 16 8.62 14.99 50.44
C GLU A 16 9.37 15.81 49.37
N TYR A 17 8.87 17.01 49.07
CA TYR A 17 9.51 17.97 48.19
C TYR A 17 9.76 19.28 48.92
N LYS A 18 10.78 20.01 48.47
CA LYS A 18 11.14 21.31 49.06
C LYS A 18 10.39 22.43 48.36
N THR A 19 9.70 23.26 49.13
CA THR A 19 9.05 24.48 48.61
C THR A 19 10.04 25.63 48.51
N ASN A 20 9.65 26.72 47.82
CA ASN A 20 10.47 27.93 47.72
C ASN A 20 10.75 28.57 49.08
N ASP A 21 9.80 28.46 50.00
CA ASP A 21 9.90 28.94 51.38
C ASP A 21 10.78 28.02 52.27
N GLY A 22 11.35 26.95 51.69
CA GLY A 22 12.28 26.05 52.36
C GLY A 22 11.63 24.95 53.21
N TRP A 23 10.31 24.80 53.15
CA TRP A 23 9.58 23.74 53.86
C TRP A 23 9.65 22.43 53.11
N CYS A 24 9.66 21.33 53.85
CA CYS A 24 9.51 19.99 53.30
C CYS A 24 8.04 19.60 53.36
N CYS A 25 7.42 19.44 52.20
CA CYS A 25 6.00 19.15 52.04
C CYS A 25 5.79 17.73 51.52
N PRO A 26 4.75 17.01 51.98
CA PRO A 26 4.42 15.69 51.45
C PRO A 26 3.98 15.79 50.00
N THR A 27 4.37 14.82 49.17
CA THR A 27 3.96 14.75 47.76
C THR A 27 2.50 14.32 47.58
N CYS A 28 1.95 14.60 46.39
CA CYS A 28 0.62 14.12 46.00
C CYS A 28 0.70 12.71 45.42
N ASN A 29 -0.30 11.88 45.72
CA ASN A 29 -0.43 10.53 45.17
C ASN A 29 -0.69 10.55 43.66
N GLU A 30 -0.55 9.39 43.00
CA GLU A 30 -0.97 9.21 41.60
C GLU A 30 -2.41 9.69 41.36
N GLY A 31 -2.66 10.17 40.15
CA GLY A 31 -3.92 10.80 39.75
C GLY A 31 -4.19 12.16 40.34
N ARG A 32 -3.23 12.73 41.09
CA ARG A 32 -3.33 14.05 41.70
C ARG A 32 -2.05 14.85 41.56
N VAL A 33 -2.20 16.17 41.60
CA VAL A 33 -1.11 17.14 41.52
C VAL A 33 -1.31 18.25 42.56
N VAL A 34 -0.24 18.97 42.88
CA VAL A 34 -0.21 20.04 43.87
C VAL A 34 -1.14 21.17 43.41
N GLN A 35 -2.13 21.48 44.22
CA GLN A 35 -2.97 22.66 44.06
C GLN A 35 -2.41 23.83 44.89
N ARG A 36 -2.01 23.54 46.13
CA ARG A 36 -1.33 24.48 47.03
C ARG A 36 -0.30 23.76 47.87
N ASP A 37 0.85 24.41 48.03
CA ASP A 37 1.91 23.96 48.92
C ASP A 37 1.42 23.80 50.36
N CYS A 38 2.11 22.93 51.10
CA CYS A 38 1.87 22.79 52.53
C CYS A 38 2.29 24.06 53.30
N THR A 39 1.73 24.23 54.49
CA THR A 39 2.13 25.28 55.43
C THR A 39 2.66 24.65 56.72
N ALA A 40 3.15 25.47 57.65
CA ALA A 40 3.56 24.99 58.97
C ALA A 40 2.45 24.23 59.73
N PHE A 41 1.17 24.43 59.37
CA PHE A 41 0.02 23.87 60.08
C PHE A 41 -0.89 22.98 59.21
N SER A 42 -0.64 22.89 57.90
CA SER A 42 -1.48 22.12 56.97
C SER A 42 -0.65 21.36 55.96
N GLY A 43 -1.05 20.12 55.64
CA GLY A 43 -0.42 19.33 54.57
C GLY A 43 -0.64 19.94 53.18
N THR A 44 0.07 19.38 52.19
CA THR A 44 -0.08 19.75 50.77
C THR A 44 -1.50 19.52 50.30
N GLN A 45 -2.10 20.52 49.65
CA GLN A 45 -3.40 20.36 49.04
C GLN A 45 -3.24 19.83 47.63
N CYS A 46 -3.82 18.67 47.36
CA CYS A 46 -3.79 18.01 46.05
C CYS A 46 -5.16 18.05 45.38
N HIS A 47 -5.19 18.24 44.06
CA HIS A 47 -6.39 18.10 43.25
C HIS A 47 -6.22 16.97 42.24
N SER A 48 -7.34 16.38 41.80
CA SER A 48 -7.34 15.28 40.83
C SER A 48 -7.05 15.78 39.42
N CYS A 49 -6.40 14.94 38.61
CA CYS A 49 -6.23 15.21 37.18
C CYS A 49 -7.58 15.31 36.46
N ASP A 50 -7.70 16.31 35.60
CA ASP A 50 -8.87 16.50 34.74
C ASP A 50 -8.90 15.49 33.60
N LEU A 51 -10.07 15.33 32.97
CA LEU A 51 -10.25 14.48 31.80
C LEU A 51 -9.27 14.86 30.69
N GLY A 52 -8.59 13.86 30.13
CA GLY A 52 -7.54 14.07 29.12
C GLY A 52 -6.15 14.30 29.70
N THR A 53 -5.98 14.19 31.03
CA THR A 53 -4.67 14.21 31.69
C THR A 53 -4.53 13.07 32.70
N PHE A 54 -3.28 12.70 33.01
CA PHE A 54 -2.96 11.65 33.96
C PHE A 54 -1.69 11.94 34.77
N MET A 55 -1.53 11.21 35.87
CA MET A 55 -0.35 11.23 36.71
C MET A 55 -0.12 9.83 37.29
N ASN A 56 0.88 9.12 36.79
CA ASN A 56 1.12 7.72 37.12
C ASN A 56 2.01 7.49 38.35
N GLN A 57 2.49 8.56 38.98
CA GLN A 57 3.41 8.48 40.10
C GLN A 57 3.08 9.50 41.17
N THR A 58 3.57 9.22 42.37
CA THR A 58 3.59 10.19 43.45
C THR A 58 4.53 11.34 43.09
N ASN A 59 4.07 12.59 43.18
CA ASN A 59 4.75 13.73 42.56
C ASN A 59 4.61 15.04 43.36
N SER A 60 5.40 16.03 42.98
CA SER A 60 5.32 17.42 43.44
C SER A 60 5.04 18.40 42.29
N LEU A 61 4.39 17.92 41.23
CA LEU A 61 4.06 18.71 40.06
C LEU A 61 2.73 19.43 40.30
N TYR A 62 2.55 20.54 39.59
CA TYR A 62 1.33 21.35 39.64
C TYR A 62 0.35 21.01 38.51
N ASN A 63 0.83 20.32 37.47
CA ASN A 63 0.05 19.97 36.29
C ASN A 63 0.19 18.48 36.00
N CYS A 64 -0.90 17.86 35.57
CA CYS A 64 -0.91 16.48 35.09
C CYS A 64 -0.32 16.39 33.68
N PHE A 65 0.13 15.20 33.28
CA PHE A 65 0.60 14.95 31.93
C PHE A 65 -0.58 14.80 30.97
N PRO A 66 -0.51 15.35 29.74
CA PRO A 66 -1.55 15.10 28.75
C PRO A 66 -1.57 13.62 28.36
N CYS A 67 -2.76 13.06 28.18
CA CYS A 67 -2.91 11.71 27.67
C CYS A 67 -2.42 11.61 26.21
N THR A 68 -1.83 10.46 25.87
CA THR A 68 -1.47 10.13 24.49
C THR A 68 -2.72 10.04 23.62
N SER A 69 -2.65 10.61 22.41
CA SER A 69 -3.70 10.48 21.39
C SER A 69 -3.35 9.36 20.40
N CYS A 70 -4.28 8.44 20.16
CA CYS A 70 -4.11 7.38 19.16
C CYS A 70 -4.76 7.82 17.85
N ASP A 71 -3.96 8.28 16.90
CA ASP A 71 -4.45 8.76 15.62
C ASP A 71 -4.72 7.60 14.64
N THR A 72 -5.99 7.44 14.27
CA THR A 72 -6.41 6.47 13.26
C THR A 72 -5.80 6.75 11.88
N GLY A 73 -5.49 8.01 11.55
CA GLY A 73 -4.78 8.39 10.33
C GLY A 73 -3.34 7.85 10.28
N HIS A 74 -2.75 7.60 11.44
CA HIS A 74 -1.45 6.96 11.60
C HIS A 74 -1.54 5.46 11.90
N GLY A 75 -2.68 4.82 11.61
CA GLY A 75 -2.83 3.38 11.77
C GLY A 75 -2.94 2.92 13.24
N LEU A 76 -3.31 3.80 14.16
CA LEU A 76 -3.42 3.49 15.59
C LEU A 76 -4.87 3.54 16.08
N PHE A 77 -5.20 2.75 17.09
CA PHE A 77 -6.47 2.83 17.79
C PHE A 77 -6.28 2.76 19.31
N VAL A 78 -7.27 3.27 20.05
CA VAL A 78 -7.26 3.23 21.51
C VAL A 78 -7.59 1.81 21.99
N LYS A 79 -6.60 1.11 22.54
CA LYS A 79 -6.78 -0.19 23.20
C LYS A 79 -7.24 -0.02 24.65
N GLN A 80 -6.66 0.95 25.34
CA GLN A 80 -7.01 1.30 26.71
C GLN A 80 -7.16 2.81 26.83
N ASN A 81 -8.30 3.25 27.37
CA ASN A 81 -8.57 4.66 27.62
C ASN A 81 -7.68 5.21 28.74
N CYS A 82 -7.34 6.48 28.62
CA CYS A 82 -6.67 7.23 29.68
C CYS A 82 -7.54 7.31 30.93
N THR A 83 -6.90 7.29 32.10
CA THR A 83 -7.51 7.55 33.41
C THR A 83 -6.69 8.57 34.16
N ALA A 84 -7.15 9.05 35.32
CA ALA A 84 -6.35 9.97 36.13
C ALA A 84 -4.97 9.39 36.49
N THR A 85 -4.82 8.06 36.60
CA THR A 85 -3.55 7.42 37.00
C THR A 85 -2.80 6.77 35.85
N THR A 86 -3.43 6.54 34.68
CA THR A 86 -2.83 5.78 33.58
C THR A 86 -2.99 6.50 32.25
N ASP A 87 -1.93 6.52 31.45
CA ASP A 87 -1.96 7.03 30.09
C ASP A 87 -2.84 6.16 29.15
N THR A 88 -3.20 6.71 27.99
CA THR A 88 -3.78 5.96 26.88
C THR A 88 -2.79 4.94 26.35
N VAL A 89 -3.27 3.71 26.09
CA VAL A 89 -2.50 2.69 25.38
C VAL A 89 -3.01 2.57 23.95
N CYS A 90 -2.15 2.89 22.99
CA CYS A 90 -2.42 2.73 21.57
C CYS A 90 -1.97 1.37 21.07
N ASP A 91 -2.75 0.79 20.17
CA ASP A 91 -2.42 -0.45 19.45
C ASP A 91 -2.60 -0.25 17.94
N VAL A 92 -2.10 -1.19 17.15
CA VAL A 92 -1.97 -1.06 15.70
C VAL A 92 -3.22 -1.58 14.99
N LEU A 93 -3.81 -0.76 14.11
CA LEU A 93 -4.95 -1.14 13.30
C LEU A 93 -4.63 -2.31 12.36
N ASN A 94 -5.64 -3.12 12.04
CA ASN A 94 -5.47 -4.21 11.09
C ASN A 94 -5.04 -3.68 9.71
N GLY A 95 -4.09 -4.39 9.09
CA GLY A 95 -3.48 -3.96 7.83
C GLY A 95 -2.36 -2.92 8.01
N TYR A 96 -1.91 -2.68 9.24
CA TYR A 96 -0.76 -1.85 9.57
C TYR A 96 0.23 -2.64 10.42
N HIS A 97 1.49 -2.20 10.41
CA HIS A 97 2.54 -2.66 11.31
C HIS A 97 3.16 -1.48 12.04
N CYS A 98 3.66 -1.71 13.25
CA CYS A 98 4.34 -0.68 14.01
C CYS A 98 5.70 -0.36 13.39
N LYS A 99 5.93 0.92 13.11
CA LYS A 99 7.23 1.43 12.65
C LYS A 99 8.09 1.87 13.83
N ASP A 100 7.49 2.62 14.75
CA ASP A 100 8.15 3.17 15.92
C ASP A 100 7.52 2.63 17.21
N LEU A 101 8.26 1.77 17.90
CA LEU A 101 7.89 1.23 19.20
C LEU A 101 8.32 2.19 20.31
N ILE A 102 7.39 2.54 21.21
CA ILE A 102 7.71 3.27 22.44
C ILE A 102 8.17 2.26 23.51
N ASP A 103 7.47 1.14 23.61
CA ASP A 103 7.80 0.01 24.45
C ASP A 103 7.32 -1.29 23.79
N ASN A 104 7.48 -2.43 24.48
CA ASN A 104 7.06 -3.71 23.93
C ASN A 104 5.56 -3.78 23.59
N ASN A 105 4.69 -2.95 24.14
CA ASN A 105 3.23 -3.00 23.94
C ASN A 105 2.64 -1.73 23.30
N ARG A 106 3.41 -0.68 23.08
CA ARG A 106 2.94 0.61 22.59
C ARG A 106 3.64 1.02 21.31
N CYS A 107 2.84 1.40 20.32
CA CYS A 107 3.29 1.94 19.06
C CYS A 107 2.98 3.44 18.98
N SER A 108 3.96 4.27 18.61
CA SER A 108 3.75 5.71 18.38
C SER A 108 3.38 6.03 16.94
N LEU A 109 3.78 5.18 15.99
CA LEU A 109 3.53 5.36 14.57
C LEU A 109 3.39 4.00 13.88
N ALA A 110 2.26 3.78 13.22
CA ALA A 110 2.05 2.60 12.41
C ALA A 110 2.00 2.96 10.92
N GLU A 111 2.43 2.02 10.10
CA GLU A 111 2.47 2.13 8.65
C GLU A 111 1.67 1.01 8.02
N LYS A 112 0.96 1.31 6.93
CA LYS A 112 0.13 0.33 6.24
C LYS A 112 1.02 -0.79 5.71
N HIS A 113 0.53 -2.02 5.75
CA HIS A 113 1.23 -3.15 5.15
C HIS A 113 1.47 -2.93 3.66
N SER A 114 2.68 -3.26 3.20
CA SER A 114 3.06 -3.25 1.81
C SER A 114 2.20 -4.23 1.01
N GLN A 115 1.83 -3.82 -0.20
CA GLN A 115 1.19 -4.69 -1.17
C GLN A 115 2.25 -5.24 -2.11
N CYS A 116 2.28 -6.56 -2.26
CA CYS A 116 3.17 -7.20 -3.21
C CYS A 116 2.76 -6.85 -4.64
N ALA A 117 3.73 -6.66 -5.51
CA ALA A 117 3.48 -6.29 -6.89
C ALA A 117 2.97 -7.49 -7.71
N ALA A 118 2.40 -7.21 -8.89
CA ALA A 118 2.26 -8.24 -9.91
C ALA A 118 3.62 -8.87 -10.20
N GLY A 119 3.67 -10.19 -10.39
CA GLY A 119 4.93 -10.93 -10.45
C GLY A 119 5.39 -11.49 -9.10
N GLN A 120 4.74 -11.12 -8.00
CA GLN A 120 5.10 -11.55 -6.66
C GLN A 120 3.96 -12.28 -5.96
N ARG A 121 4.29 -12.96 -4.88
CA ARG A 121 3.35 -13.51 -3.91
C ARG A 121 3.65 -12.99 -2.52
N ILE A 122 2.65 -13.11 -1.65
CA ILE A 122 2.86 -12.97 -0.21
C ILE A 122 3.63 -14.22 0.26
N LYS A 123 4.85 -14.00 0.74
CA LYS A 123 5.65 -15.04 1.38
C LYS A 123 5.28 -15.18 2.85
N GLU A 124 5.23 -14.04 3.54
CA GLU A 124 4.81 -13.95 4.94
C GLU A 124 3.80 -12.81 5.07
N PRO A 125 2.63 -13.06 5.68
CA PRO A 125 1.65 -12.01 5.90
C PRO A 125 2.16 -11.00 6.94
N GLY A 126 1.83 -9.72 6.74
CA GLY A 126 2.11 -8.69 7.72
C GLY A 126 1.46 -8.95 9.09
N THR A 127 2.14 -8.54 10.15
CA THR A 127 1.65 -8.58 11.53
C THR A 127 1.58 -7.16 12.10
N SER A 128 1.13 -7.01 13.35
CA SER A 128 1.18 -5.69 14.01
C SER A 128 2.61 -5.18 14.24
N ARG A 129 3.64 -6.00 14.04
CA ARG A 129 5.06 -5.64 14.26
C ARG A 129 5.95 -5.78 13.03
N SER A 130 5.48 -6.44 11.99
CA SER A 130 6.26 -6.71 10.79
C SER A 130 5.42 -6.44 9.56
N ASP A 131 6.07 -5.89 8.55
CA ASP A 131 5.43 -5.70 7.26
C ASP A 131 5.21 -7.04 6.53
N THR A 132 4.41 -7.01 5.48
CA THR A 132 4.24 -8.11 4.54
C THR A 132 5.55 -8.36 3.79
N VAL A 133 5.97 -9.62 3.73
CA VAL A 133 7.15 -10.03 2.97
C VAL A 133 6.71 -10.57 1.62
N CYS A 134 7.23 -9.98 0.54
CA CYS A 134 6.94 -10.37 -0.83
C CYS A 134 8.07 -11.23 -1.41
N GLU A 135 7.71 -12.15 -2.30
CA GLU A 135 8.65 -12.99 -3.03
C GLU A 135 8.25 -13.09 -4.50
N ASP A 136 9.22 -13.06 -5.41
CA ASP A 136 8.97 -13.17 -6.84
C ASP A 136 8.49 -14.58 -7.21
N CYS A 137 7.60 -14.65 -8.21
CA CYS A 137 7.16 -15.93 -8.75
C CYS A 137 8.29 -16.65 -9.50
N GLU A 138 8.44 -17.94 -9.24
CA GLU A 138 9.39 -18.78 -9.96
C GLU A 138 9.01 -18.91 -11.45
N PRO A 139 9.97 -19.20 -12.34
CA PRO A 139 9.69 -19.45 -13.74
C PRO A 139 8.63 -20.54 -13.93
N GLY A 140 7.64 -20.28 -14.78
CA GLY A 140 6.47 -21.16 -14.96
C GLY A 140 5.27 -20.79 -14.08
N PHE A 141 5.37 -19.74 -13.27
CA PHE A 141 4.27 -19.20 -12.46
C PHE A 141 4.07 -17.71 -12.72
N PHE A 142 2.86 -17.23 -12.46
CA PHE A 142 2.50 -15.81 -12.54
C PHE A 142 1.62 -15.37 -11.38
N SER A 143 1.59 -14.07 -11.10
CA SER A 143 0.67 -13.47 -10.13
C SER A 143 0.25 -12.09 -10.64
N LYS A 144 -1.06 -11.89 -10.82
CA LYS A 144 -1.60 -10.61 -11.29
C LYS A 144 -1.78 -9.61 -10.15
N ASP A 145 -2.23 -10.10 -9.00
CA ASP A 145 -2.66 -9.26 -7.87
C ASP A 145 -1.64 -9.25 -6.72
N GLY A 146 -0.48 -9.92 -6.88
CA GLY A 146 0.57 -9.95 -5.85
C GLY A 146 0.30 -10.93 -4.69
N VAL A 147 -0.80 -11.67 -4.71
CA VAL A 147 -1.20 -12.51 -3.56
C VAL A 147 -0.56 -13.88 -3.62
N ASN A 148 -0.80 -14.62 -4.70
CA ASN A 148 -0.33 -15.99 -4.88
C ASN A 148 0.21 -16.20 -6.30
N CYS A 149 1.27 -16.98 -6.41
CA CYS A 149 1.78 -17.43 -7.71
C CYS A 149 0.98 -18.64 -8.18
N THR A 150 0.38 -18.53 -9.36
CA THR A 150 -0.36 -19.57 -10.05
C THR A 150 0.46 -20.11 -11.22
N ALA A 151 0.46 -21.43 -11.40
CA ALA A 151 1.19 -22.05 -12.51
C ALA A 151 0.63 -21.58 -13.86
N TRP A 152 1.49 -21.46 -14.86
CA TRP A 152 1.07 -21.15 -16.22
C TRP A 152 0.15 -22.23 -16.80
N THR A 153 -0.80 -21.80 -17.61
CA THR A 153 -1.69 -22.67 -18.35
C THR A 153 -0.90 -23.51 -19.35
N ILE A 154 -1.10 -24.83 -19.31
CA ILE A 154 -0.54 -25.77 -20.28
C ILE A 154 -1.54 -25.92 -21.44
N CYS A 155 -1.13 -25.50 -22.64
CA CYS A 155 -1.98 -25.63 -23.83
C CYS A 155 -2.17 -27.09 -24.24
N SER A 156 -3.40 -27.45 -24.60
CA SER A 156 -3.73 -28.79 -25.12
C SER A 156 -3.10 -29.01 -26.52
N GLU A 157 -2.98 -30.27 -26.96
CA GLU A 157 -2.35 -30.61 -28.26
C GLU A 157 -2.97 -29.89 -29.48
N ARG A 158 -4.28 -29.58 -29.41
CA ARG A 158 -5.03 -28.88 -30.47
C ARG A 158 -4.84 -27.36 -30.45
N GLN A 159 -4.16 -26.84 -29.44
CA GLN A 159 -3.89 -25.42 -29.25
C GLN A 159 -2.41 -25.11 -29.50
N ILE A 160 -2.13 -23.84 -29.77
CA ILE A 160 -0.80 -23.25 -29.80
C ILE A 160 -0.75 -22.11 -28.79
N ILE A 161 0.45 -21.84 -28.27
CA ILE A 161 0.73 -20.63 -27.49
C ILE A 161 0.60 -19.44 -28.44
N VAL A 162 -0.32 -18.53 -28.11
CA VAL A 162 -0.54 -17.27 -28.84
C VAL A 162 0.21 -16.13 -28.15
N GLU A 163 0.24 -16.15 -26.81
CA GLU A 163 1.00 -15.21 -25.99
C GLU A 163 1.79 -15.99 -24.94
N GLU A 164 3.08 -15.67 -24.84
CA GLU A 164 3.98 -16.27 -23.85
C GLU A 164 3.62 -15.81 -22.43
N GLY A 165 3.81 -16.72 -21.47
CA GLY A 165 3.63 -16.40 -20.06
C GLY A 165 4.73 -15.47 -19.54
N SER A 166 4.42 -14.70 -18.50
CA SER A 166 5.39 -13.91 -17.74
C SER A 166 5.17 -14.13 -16.25
N SER A 167 5.98 -13.50 -15.40
CA SER A 167 5.68 -13.48 -13.95
C SER A 167 4.36 -12.75 -13.63
N THR A 168 3.87 -11.90 -14.52
CA THR A 168 2.67 -11.07 -14.29
C THR A 168 1.43 -11.56 -15.05
N SER A 169 1.60 -12.45 -16.03
CA SER A 169 0.55 -12.86 -16.96
C SER A 169 0.63 -14.35 -17.28
N ASP A 170 -0.54 -14.96 -17.48
CA ASP A 170 -0.63 -16.36 -17.89
C ASP A 170 -0.29 -16.55 -19.38
N VAL A 171 0.00 -17.79 -19.76
CA VAL A 171 0.08 -18.25 -21.15
C VAL A 171 -1.32 -18.24 -21.77
N VAL A 172 -1.43 -17.67 -22.98
CA VAL A 172 -2.70 -17.63 -23.73
C VAL A 172 -2.69 -18.68 -24.83
N CYS A 173 -3.64 -19.61 -24.79
CA CYS A 173 -3.78 -20.69 -25.77
C CYS A 173 -4.84 -20.37 -26.84
N GLY A 174 -4.49 -20.59 -28.11
CA GLY A 174 -5.39 -20.42 -29.26
C GLY A 174 -5.49 -21.66 -30.15
N PRO A 175 -6.57 -21.83 -30.94
CA PRO A 175 -6.76 -23.00 -31.79
C PRO A 175 -5.82 -23.01 -33.00
N ARG A 176 -5.17 -24.16 -33.28
CA ARG A 176 -4.26 -24.34 -34.44
C ARG A 176 -4.89 -24.00 -35.81
N HIS A 177 -6.17 -24.28 -36.00
CA HIS A 177 -6.79 -24.31 -37.34
C HIS A 177 -7.34 -22.96 -37.85
N ARG A 178 -7.50 -21.95 -36.99
CA ARG A 178 -8.12 -20.69 -37.44
C ARG A 178 -7.18 -19.83 -38.28
N TYR A 179 -5.88 -19.76 -37.94
CA TYR A 179 -4.93 -18.95 -38.70
C TYR A 179 -4.64 -19.50 -40.11
N GLY A 180 -4.53 -20.83 -40.25
CA GLY A 180 -4.30 -21.46 -41.56
C GLY A 180 -5.48 -21.31 -42.52
N LEU A 181 -6.72 -21.50 -42.01
CA LEU A 181 -7.93 -21.35 -42.84
C LEU A 181 -8.19 -19.89 -43.22
N ILE A 182 -8.00 -18.94 -42.30
CA ILE A 182 -8.15 -17.51 -42.59
C ILE A 182 -7.11 -17.06 -43.62
N SER A 183 -5.84 -17.46 -43.45
CA SER A 183 -4.77 -17.14 -44.40
C SER A 183 -5.05 -17.72 -45.80
N SER A 184 -5.51 -18.97 -45.88
CA SER A 184 -5.83 -19.63 -47.15
C SER A 184 -7.02 -18.99 -47.88
N VAL A 185 -8.09 -18.63 -47.15
CA VAL A 185 -9.26 -17.95 -47.73
C VAL A 185 -8.91 -16.56 -48.21
N VAL A 186 -8.13 -15.79 -47.45
CA VAL A 186 -7.66 -14.45 -47.87
C VAL A 186 -6.78 -14.56 -49.12
N LEU A 187 -5.87 -15.53 -49.18
CA LEU A 187 -5.03 -15.77 -50.36
C LEU A 187 -5.86 -16.12 -51.60
N LEU A 188 -6.87 -16.99 -51.45
CA LEU A 188 -7.80 -17.33 -52.53
C LEU A 188 -8.59 -16.12 -53.03
N LEU A 189 -9.10 -15.27 -52.12
CA LEU A 189 -9.80 -14.03 -52.48
C LEU A 189 -8.89 -13.07 -53.26
N ILE A 190 -7.63 -12.92 -52.84
CA ILE A 190 -6.64 -12.09 -53.55
C ILE A 190 -6.38 -12.64 -54.96
N ILE A 191 -6.21 -13.96 -55.11
CA ILE A 191 -6.00 -14.61 -56.42
C ILE A 191 -7.21 -14.36 -57.34
N VAL A 192 -8.43 -14.51 -56.83
CA VAL A 192 -9.67 -14.27 -57.60
C VAL A 192 -9.75 -12.82 -58.07
N ILE A 193 -9.46 -11.86 -57.19
CA ILE A 193 -9.44 -10.43 -57.53
C ILE A 193 -8.39 -10.15 -58.62
N CYS A 194 -7.18 -10.71 -58.50
CA CYS A 194 -6.14 -10.57 -59.51
C CYS A 194 -6.56 -11.13 -60.88
N LEU A 195 -7.23 -12.29 -60.91
CA LEU A 195 -7.74 -12.89 -62.16
C LEU A 195 -8.84 -12.04 -62.80
N VAL A 196 -9.76 -11.48 -62.00
CA VAL A 196 -10.80 -10.56 -62.46
C VAL A 196 -10.16 -9.31 -63.07
N ILE A 197 -9.21 -8.67 -62.37
CA ILE A 197 -8.50 -7.48 -62.86
C ILE A 197 -7.74 -7.82 -64.16
N ALA A 198 -7.01 -8.93 -64.21
CA ALA A 198 -6.29 -9.35 -65.41
C ALA A 198 -7.24 -9.61 -66.59
N GLY A 199 -8.41 -10.20 -66.32
CA GLY A 199 -9.49 -10.40 -67.29
C GLY A 199 -10.02 -9.08 -67.83
N PHE A 200 -10.32 -8.11 -66.95
CA PHE A 200 -10.73 -6.76 -67.33
C PHE A 200 -9.66 -6.03 -68.13
N VAL A 201 -8.39 -6.10 -67.73
CA VAL A 201 -7.28 -5.49 -68.48
C VAL A 201 -7.14 -6.14 -69.87
N LYS A 202 -7.25 -7.47 -69.95
CA LYS A 202 -7.17 -8.19 -71.23
C LYS A 202 -8.37 -7.86 -72.12
N ALA A 203 -9.58 -7.78 -71.57
CA ALA A 203 -10.79 -7.37 -72.28
C ALA A 203 -10.71 -5.90 -72.74
N CYS A 204 -10.27 -4.98 -71.88
CA CYS A 204 -10.01 -3.59 -72.24
C CYS A 204 -8.96 -3.47 -73.33
N LYS A 205 -7.86 -4.24 -73.25
CA LYS A 205 -6.82 -4.25 -74.29
C LYS A 205 -7.37 -4.79 -75.61
N TYR A 206 -8.16 -5.86 -75.57
CA TYR A 206 -8.81 -6.46 -76.74
C TYR A 206 -9.80 -5.49 -77.38
N HIS A 207 -10.59 -4.79 -76.56
CA HIS A 207 -11.52 -3.74 -76.99
C HIS A 207 -10.76 -2.54 -77.58
N LEU A 208 -9.65 -2.11 -76.96
CA LEU A 208 -8.81 -1.03 -77.50
C LEU A 208 -8.19 -1.43 -78.86
N THR A 209 -7.75 -2.69 -79.02
CA THR A 209 -7.20 -3.18 -80.30
C THR A 209 -8.27 -3.35 -81.38
N SER A 210 -9.49 -3.72 -80.99
CA SER A 210 -10.67 -3.75 -81.86
C SER A 210 -11.03 -2.36 -82.35
N VAL A 211 -11.10 -1.38 -81.44
CA VAL A 211 -11.35 0.04 -81.78
C VAL A 211 -10.23 0.62 -82.64
N LYS A 212 -8.95 0.28 -82.39
CA LYS A 212 -7.83 0.68 -83.25
C LYS A 212 -7.92 0.10 -84.67
N SER A 213 -8.36 -1.16 -84.81
CA SER A 213 -8.56 -1.77 -86.14
C SER A 213 -9.76 -1.15 -86.87
N ALA A 214 -10.84 -0.82 -86.17
CA ALA A 214 -11.98 -0.11 -86.75
C ALA A 214 -11.61 1.30 -87.24
N HIS A 215 -10.79 2.04 -86.48
CA HIS A 215 -10.32 3.37 -86.85
C HIS A 215 -9.28 3.33 -88.01
N SER A 216 -8.48 2.26 -88.11
CA SER A 216 -7.54 2.07 -89.23
C SER A 216 -8.24 1.66 -90.52
N ALA A 217 -9.39 0.98 -90.46
CA ALA A 217 -10.22 0.65 -91.62
C ALA A 217 -10.90 1.90 -92.21
N GLN A 218 -11.30 2.86 -91.36
CA GLN A 218 -11.88 4.13 -91.81
C GLN A 218 -10.86 5.05 -92.51
N HIS A 219 -9.57 4.97 -92.17
CA HIS A 219 -8.52 5.74 -92.85
C HIS A 219 -8.13 5.15 -94.24
N LEU A 220 -8.44 3.88 -94.52
CA LEU A 220 -8.19 3.27 -95.83
C LEU A 220 -9.32 3.57 -96.84
N GLN A 221 -10.51 3.92 -96.37
CA GLN A 221 -11.65 4.35 -97.20
C GLN A 221 -11.59 5.83 -97.61
N SER A 222 -10.72 6.65 -97.01
CA SER A 222 -10.54 8.08 -97.40
C SER A 222 -9.38 8.32 -98.38
N LEU A 223 -8.65 7.27 -98.78
CA LEU A 223 -7.56 7.33 -99.79
C LEU A 223 -7.96 6.69 -101.13
N THR A 224 -9.25 6.38 -101.31
CA THR A 224 -9.85 5.97 -102.59
C THR A 224 -10.96 6.95 -102.97
N CYS A 225 -10.56 8.11 -103.45
CA CYS A 225 -11.32 9.01 -104.33
C CYS A 225 -10.33 9.69 -105.27
#